data_AF-A0A2S2QYC8-F1
#
_entry.id   AF-A0A2S2QYC8-F1
#
_cell.length_a   1.000
_cell.length_b   1.000
_cell.length_c   1.000
_cell.angle_alpha   90.00
_cell.angle_beta   90.00
_cell.angle_gamma   90.00
#
_symmetry.space_group_name_H-M   'P 1'
#
loop_
_entity.id
_entity.type
_entity.pdbx_description
1 polymer ?
#
loop_
_entity_poly.entity_id
_entity_poly.type
_entity_poly.pdbx_seq_one_letter_code
_entity_poly.pdbx_strand_id
1 'polypeptide(L)'
;MVKSALISAVPEDSYHPSLSIDFIIVTNIPQIVSCHCYFNFCKANYSLINTFLLSFNWSVTFSNSNATSASYALFDALHLSILQHVPNVKYSRSNFLYWFYKELIDVVFQKRKAHAIFEFT
;
A
#
# COMPACT_ATOMS: atom_id res chain seq x y z
N MET A 1 -12.37 30.37 8.89
CA MET A 1 -13.67 30.44 9.59
C MET A 1 -13.49 29.77 10.94
N VAL A 2 -13.40 30.55 12.01
CA VAL A 2 -13.31 30.03 13.39
C VAL A 2 -14.70 29.52 13.76
N LYS A 3 -14.84 28.22 14.04
CA LYS A 3 -16.08 27.67 14.61
C LYS A 3 -15.84 27.45 16.09
N SER A 4 -16.45 28.29 16.92
CA SER A 4 -16.53 28.07 18.36
C SER A 4 -17.60 27.01 18.63
N ALA A 5 -17.22 25.92 19.29
CA ALA A 5 -18.15 24.90 19.77
C ALA A 5 -18.40 25.14 21.26
N LEU A 6 -19.45 25.88 21.57
CA LEU A 6 -19.94 26.02 22.94
C LEU A 6 -20.76 24.78 23.29
N ILE A 7 -20.11 23.76 23.86
CA ILE A 7 -20.81 22.67 24.53
C ILE A 7 -20.64 22.91 26.02
N SER A 8 -21.60 23.61 26.63
CA SER A 8 -21.77 23.55 28.08
C SER A 8 -23.22 23.21 28.41
N ALA A 9 -23.44 21.98 28.84
CA ALA A 9 -24.73 21.52 29.37
C ALA A 9 -24.96 21.97 30.82
N VAL A 10 -24.03 22.72 31.41
CA VAL A 10 -24.04 23.17 32.82
C VAL A 10 -23.62 24.65 32.88
N PRO A 11 -24.21 25.48 33.76
CA PRO A 11 -23.75 26.85 33.99
C PRO A 11 -22.30 26.88 34.48
N GLU A 12 -21.51 27.86 34.02
CA GLU A 12 -20.14 28.04 34.49
C GLU A 12 -20.11 28.38 36.00
N ASP A 13 -19.24 27.72 36.77
CA ASP A 13 -19.00 28.05 38.17
C ASP A 13 -17.58 28.61 38.38
N SER A 14 -17.35 29.24 39.54
CA SER A 14 -16.10 29.95 39.86
C SER A 14 -14.84 29.06 39.92
N TYR A 15 -15.00 27.75 40.11
CA TYR A 15 -13.92 26.78 40.17
C TYR A 15 -13.72 26.03 38.85
N HIS A 16 -14.69 26.10 37.93
CA HIS A 16 -14.70 25.33 36.68
C HIS A 16 -15.01 26.25 35.48
N PRO A 17 -14.12 27.20 35.14
CA PRO A 17 -14.29 28.02 33.94
C PRO A 17 -14.26 27.14 32.69
N SER A 18 -15.06 27.49 31.67
CA SER A 18 -15.09 26.73 30.43
C SER A 18 -13.75 26.78 29.71
N LEU A 19 -13.32 25.63 29.18
CA LEU A 19 -12.12 25.53 28.37
C LEU A 19 -12.44 26.01 26.95
N SER A 20 -12.06 27.25 26.63
CA SER A 20 -12.03 27.74 25.25
C SER A 20 -10.75 27.26 24.58
N ILE A 21 -10.89 26.36 23.61
CA ILE A 21 -9.76 25.82 22.86
C ILE A 21 -9.89 26.25 21.40
N ASP A 22 -8.93 27.04 20.95
CA ASP A 22 -8.83 27.46 19.56
C ASP A 22 -7.96 26.47 18.78
N PHE A 23 -8.54 25.81 17.79
CA PHE A 23 -7.81 24.93 16.88
C PHE A 23 -7.74 25.55 15.49
N ILE A 24 -6.54 25.54 14.91
CA ILE A 24 -6.38 25.83 13.48
C ILE A 24 -6.76 24.55 12.73
N ILE A 25 -7.98 24.51 12.20
CA ILE A 25 -8.39 23.44 11.30
C ILE A 25 -7.68 23.67 9.96
N VAL A 26 -6.59 22.92 9.75
CA VAL A 26 -5.95 22.83 8.43
C VAL A 26 -6.88 22.01 7.54
N THR A 27 -7.66 22.68 6.70
CA THR A 27 -8.61 22.02 5.78
C THR A 27 -7.94 21.41 4.56
N ASN A 28 -6.70 21.81 4.28
CA ASN A 28 -5.91 21.32 3.16
C ASN A 28 -4.88 20.30 3.66
N ILE A 29 -5.37 19.15 4.13
CA ILE A 29 -4.50 18.02 4.45
C ILE A 29 -4.09 17.43 3.09
N PRO A 30 -2.79 17.38 2.76
CA PRO A 30 -2.35 16.76 1.52
C PRO A 30 -2.85 15.31 1.50
N GLN A 31 -3.60 14.97 0.45
CA GLN A 31 -4.05 13.60 0.23
C GLN A 31 -2.79 12.74 0.12
N ILE A 32 -2.54 11.87 1.10
CA ILE A 32 -1.51 10.83 0.98
C ILE A 32 -2.03 9.86 -0.09
N VAL A 33 -1.58 10.06 -1.32
CA VAL A 33 -1.81 9.13 -2.42
C VAL A 33 -0.88 7.94 -2.18
N SER A 34 -1.31 7.05 -1.28
CA SER A 34 -0.64 5.79 -0.95
C SER A 34 -0.82 4.74 -2.06
N CYS A 35 -0.71 5.14 -3.33
CA CYS A 35 -0.69 4.21 -4.45
C CYS A 35 0.78 3.90 -4.73
N HIS A 36 1.29 2.84 -4.11
CA HIS A 36 2.65 2.35 -4.38
C HIS A 36 2.58 0.98 -5.05
N CYS A 37 3.55 0.71 -5.91
CA CYS A 37 3.74 -0.58 -6.54
C CYS A 37 4.74 -1.40 -5.71
N TYR A 38 4.51 -2.70 -5.57
CA TYR A 38 5.43 -3.60 -4.90
C TYR A 38 5.52 -4.95 -5.61
N PHE A 39 6.67 -5.60 -5.51
CA PHE A 39 6.86 -6.95 -6.03
C PHE A 39 6.23 -7.98 -5.09
N ASN A 40 5.28 -8.76 -5.60
CA ASN A 40 4.62 -9.81 -4.83
C ASN A 40 5.38 -11.12 -4.94
N PHE A 41 6.35 -11.30 -4.04
CA PHE A 41 7.18 -12.51 -3.97
C PHE A 41 6.37 -13.78 -3.64
N CYS A 42 5.27 -13.67 -2.90
CA CYS A 42 4.38 -14.82 -2.62
C CYS A 42 3.74 -15.39 -3.89
N LYS A 43 3.62 -14.58 -4.96
CA LYS A 43 3.08 -14.99 -6.26
C LYS A 43 4.15 -15.09 -7.35
N ALA A 44 5.44 -15.09 -6.99
CA ALA A 44 6.53 -15.21 -7.94
C ALA A 44 6.56 -16.60 -8.59
N ASN A 45 6.91 -16.66 -9.87
CA ASN A 45 7.14 -17.93 -10.56
C ASN A 45 8.58 -18.39 -10.34
N TYR A 46 8.84 -19.03 -9.20
CA TYR A 46 10.17 -19.51 -8.84
C TYR A 46 10.72 -20.58 -9.79
N SER A 47 9.85 -21.35 -10.47
CA SER A 47 10.31 -22.31 -11.48
C SER A 47 10.98 -21.60 -12.66
N LEU A 48 10.40 -20.50 -13.15
CA LEU A 48 11.00 -19.71 -14.23
C LEU A 48 12.24 -18.96 -13.77
N ILE A 49 12.24 -18.41 -12.54
CA ILE A 49 13.42 -17.78 -11.95
C ILE A 49 14.59 -18.77 -11.91
N ASN A 50 14.33 -20.00 -11.46
CA ASN A 50 15.37 -21.03 -11.39
C ASN A 50 15.90 -21.38 -12.79
N THR A 51 15.01 -21.62 -13.76
CA THR A 51 15.42 -21.88 -15.15
C THR A 51 16.24 -20.73 -15.74
N PHE A 52 15.84 -19.48 -15.48
CA PHE A 52 16.57 -18.30 -15.91
C PHE A 52 17.97 -18.24 -15.29
N LEU A 53 18.10 -18.40 -13.98
CA LEU A 53 19.40 -18.37 -13.29
C LEU A 53 20.31 -19.53 -13.71
N LEU A 54 19.74 -20.69 -14.01
CA LEU A 54 20.47 -21.85 -14.53
C LEU A 54 20.89 -21.72 -15.99
N SER A 55 20.32 -20.76 -16.74
CA SER A 55 20.70 -20.53 -18.14
C SER A 55 22.10 -19.90 -18.29
N PHE A 56 22.63 -19.29 -17.23
CA PHE A 56 23.96 -18.69 -17.22
C PHE A 56 25.05 -19.71 -16.91
N ASN A 57 26.17 -19.61 -17.64
CA ASN A 57 27.39 -20.33 -17.30
C ASN A 57 28.20 -19.53 -16.28
N TRP A 58 27.85 -19.66 -15.00
CA TRP A 58 28.50 -18.94 -13.90
C TRP A 58 30.01 -19.16 -13.81
N SER A 59 30.49 -20.35 -14.16
CA SER A 59 31.93 -20.64 -14.15
C SER A 59 32.69 -19.74 -15.14
N VAL A 60 32.13 -19.53 -16.33
CA VAL A 60 32.73 -18.66 -17.35
C VAL A 60 32.53 -17.18 -17.00
N THR A 61 31.37 -16.83 -16.47
CA THR A 61 31.08 -15.45 -16.04
C THR A 61 32.05 -14.99 -14.93
N PHE A 62 32.39 -15.89 -14.00
CA PHE A 62 33.26 -15.58 -12.86
C PHE A 62 34.75 -15.78 -13.14
N SER A 63 35.14 -16.62 -14.11
CA SER A 63 36.56 -16.93 -14.35
C SER A 63 37.40 -15.71 -14.73
N ASN A 64 36.80 -14.69 -15.36
CA ASN A 64 37.49 -13.52 -15.87
C ASN A 64 37.16 -12.23 -15.11
N SER A 65 36.42 -12.32 -14.00
CA SER A 65 35.97 -11.16 -13.24
C SER A 65 36.59 -11.11 -11.85
N ASN A 66 36.89 -9.91 -11.37
CA ASN A 66 37.24 -9.71 -9.97
C ASN A 66 36.00 -9.90 -9.09
N ALA A 67 36.18 -10.05 -7.77
CA ALA A 67 35.08 -10.33 -6.84
C ALA A 67 33.94 -9.29 -6.93
N THR A 68 34.26 -8.01 -7.14
CA THR A 68 33.29 -6.93 -7.26
C THR A 68 32.48 -7.03 -8.56
N SER A 69 33.14 -7.29 -9.70
CA SER A 69 32.47 -7.45 -10.98
C SER A 69 31.63 -8.73 -11.02
N ALA A 70 32.11 -9.81 -10.40
CA ALA A 70 31.36 -11.06 -10.27
C ALA A 70 30.09 -10.85 -9.43
N SER A 71 30.17 -10.08 -8.34
CA SER A 71 29.00 -9.77 -7.52
C SER A 71 27.99 -8.91 -8.28
N TYR A 72 28.42 -7.89 -9.02
CA TYR A 72 27.52 -7.12 -9.87
C TYR A 72 26.81 -7.98 -10.91
N ALA A 73 27.53 -8.86 -11.62
CA ALA A 73 26.91 -9.77 -12.59
C ALA A 73 25.85 -10.68 -11.96
N LEU A 74 26.11 -11.19 -10.75
CA LEU A 74 25.13 -11.99 -10.01
C LEU A 74 23.91 -11.16 -9.59
N PHE A 75 24.13 -9.97 -9.03
CA PHE A 75 23.04 -9.10 -8.58
C PHE A 75 22.18 -8.59 -9.75
N ASP A 76 22.79 -8.30 -10.90
CA ASP A 76 22.07 -7.90 -12.10
C ASP A 76 21.18 -9.03 -12.60
N ALA A 77 21.70 -10.27 -12.67
CA ALA A 77 20.89 -11.42 -13.05
C ALA A 77 19.75 -11.68 -12.05
N LEU A 78 20.01 -11.59 -10.75
CA LEU A 78 18.95 -11.70 -9.73
C LEU A 78 17.90 -10.60 -9.91
N HIS A 79 18.32 -9.36 -10.11
CA HIS A 79 17.42 -8.24 -10.30
C HIS A 79 16.54 -8.40 -11.55
N LEU A 80 17.14 -8.79 -12.68
CA LEU A 80 16.42 -9.07 -13.93
C LEU A 80 15.42 -10.21 -13.74
N SER A 81 15.80 -11.28 -13.03
CA SER A 81 14.89 -12.39 -12.74
C SER A 81 13.67 -11.94 -11.94
N ILE A 82 13.87 -11.01 -10.98
CA ILE A 82 12.78 -10.43 -10.19
C ILE A 82 11.88 -9.59 -11.06
N LEU A 83 12.43 -8.69 -11.87
CA LEU A 83 11.66 -7.81 -12.75
C LEU A 83 10.81 -8.60 -13.75
N GLN A 84 11.31 -9.72 -14.25
CA GLN A 84 10.65 -10.52 -15.28
C GLN A 84 9.62 -11.52 -14.71
N HIS A 85 9.89 -12.10 -13.54
CA HIS A 85 9.13 -13.24 -13.03
C HIS A 85 8.41 -13.01 -11.70
N VAL A 86 8.60 -11.84 -11.07
CA VAL A 86 7.85 -11.45 -9.87
C VAL A 86 6.79 -10.42 -10.26
N PRO A 87 5.50 -10.71 -10.03
CA PRO A 87 4.42 -9.78 -10.36
C PRO A 87 4.58 -8.46 -9.61
N ASN A 88 4.55 -7.35 -10.35
CA ASN A 88 4.48 -6.02 -9.76
C ASN A 88 3.01 -5.63 -9.53
N VAL A 89 2.61 -5.54 -8.25
CA VAL A 89 1.23 -5.31 -7.84
C VAL A 89 1.07 -3.87 -7.40
N LYS A 90 0.00 -3.23 -7.89
CA LYS A 90 -0.42 -1.91 -7.41
C LYS A 90 -1.13 -2.09 -6.07
N TYR A 91 -0.58 -1.51 -5.01
CA TYR A 91 -1.31 -1.35 -3.77
C TYR A 91 -2.30 -0.21 -3.93
N SER A 92 -3.57 -0.50 -3.67
CA SER A 92 -4.62 0.51 -3.52
C SER A 92 -5.04 0.52 -2.06
N ARG A 93 -4.96 1.69 -1.44
CA ARG A 93 -5.47 1.87 -0.09
C ARG A 93 -6.99 1.70 -0.13
N SER A 94 -7.51 0.87 0.75
CA SER A 94 -8.94 0.77 0.98
C SER A 94 -9.51 2.13 1.40
N ASN A 95 -10.63 2.53 0.79
CA ASN A 95 -11.41 3.69 1.23
C ASN A 95 -12.21 3.41 2.52
N PHE A 96 -12.23 2.15 2.99
CA PHE A 96 -12.85 1.79 4.25
C PHE A 96 -11.99 2.21 5.43
N LEU A 97 -12.64 2.69 6.49
CA LEU A 97 -11.97 3.04 7.75
C LEU A 97 -11.39 1.79 8.42
N TYR A 98 -10.38 1.98 9.26
CA TYR A 98 -9.64 0.86 9.88
C TYR A 98 -10.51 -0.03 10.79
N TRP A 99 -11.59 0.51 11.34
CA TRP A 99 -12.51 -0.21 12.23
C TRP A 99 -13.62 -0.96 11.46
N PHE A 100 -13.63 -0.89 10.13
CA PHE A 100 -14.61 -1.61 9.33
C PHE A 100 -14.27 -3.10 9.27
N TYR A 101 -15.22 -3.94 9.65
CA TYR A 101 -15.07 -5.39 9.56
C TYR A 101 -15.02 -5.87 8.11
N LYS A 102 -14.16 -6.86 7.83
CA LYS A 102 -14.02 -7.45 6.49
C LYS A 102 -15.34 -7.98 5.95
N GLU A 103 -16.15 -8.60 6.80
CA GLU A 103 -17.46 -9.15 6.43
C GLU A 103 -18.42 -8.07 5.92
N LEU A 104 -18.44 -6.90 6.56
CA LEU A 104 -19.25 -5.76 6.12
C LEU A 104 -18.75 -5.20 4.78
N ILE A 105 -17.43 -5.14 4.61
CA ILE A 105 -16.81 -4.73 3.33
C ILE A 105 -17.25 -5.68 2.20
N ASP A 106 -17.19 -6.99 2.46
CA ASP A 106 -17.58 -8.02 1.48
C ASP A 106 -19.06 -7.91 1.10
N VAL A 107 -19.96 -7.71 2.07
CA VAL A 107 -21.39 -7.49 1.82
C VAL A 107 -21.63 -6.23 0.96
N VAL A 108 -20.91 -5.13 1.23
CA VAL A 108 -20.98 -3.90 0.41
C VAL A 108 -20.55 -4.18 -1.02
N PHE A 109 -19.46 -4.91 -1.23
CA PHE A 109 -19.02 -5.29 -2.58
C PHE A 109 -20.02 -6.20 -3.30
N GLN A 110 -20.60 -7.18 -2.60
CA GLN A 110 -21.63 -8.06 -3.17
C GLN A 110 -22.86 -7.28 -3.59
N LYS A 111 -23.35 -6.35 -2.75
CA LYS A 111 -24.46 -5.45 -3.10
C LYS A 111 -24.15 -4.66 -4.37
N ARG A 112 -22.98 -4.03 -4.45
CA ARG A 112 -22.57 -3.23 -5.63
C ARG A 112 -22.50 -4.09 -6.89
N LYS A 113 -21.99 -5.31 -6.78
CA LYS A 113 -21.92 -6.27 -7.90
C LYS A 113 -23.32 -6.67 -8.38
N ALA A 114 -24.23 -6.99 -7.45
CA ALA A 114 -25.61 -7.32 -7.79
C ALA A 114 -26.32 -6.14 -8.46
N HIS A 115 -26.19 -4.94 -7.89
CA HIS A 115 -26.75 -3.72 -8.46
C HIS A 115 -26.28 -3.46 -9.90
N ALA A 116 -24.98 -3.60 -10.16
CA ALA A 116 -24.43 -3.44 -11.51
C ALA A 116 -24.97 -4.47 -12.53
N ILE A 117 -25.37 -5.66 -12.06
CA ILE A 117 -26.00 -6.69 -12.91
C ILE A 117 -27.46 -6.32 -13.19
N PHE A 118 -28.20 -5.85 -12.18
CA PHE A 118 -29.65 -5.66 -12.25
C PHE A 118 -30.11 -4.24 -12.66
N GLU A 119 -29.24 -3.22 -12.62
CA GLU A 119 -29.59 -1.85 -13.09
C GLU A 119 -29.80 -1.74 -14.60
N PHE A 120 -29.33 -2.71 -15.38
CA PHE A 120 -29.46 -2.72 -16.85
C PHE A 120 -30.49 -3.74 -17.36
N THR A 121 -31.32 -4.32 -16.48
CA THR A 121 -32.41 -5.24 -16.83
C THR A 121 -33.76 -4.61 -16.51
#